data_AF-B0MGD7-F1
#
_entry.id   AF-B0MGD7-F1
#
_cell.length_a   1.000
_cell.length_b   1.000
_cell.length_c   1.000
_cell.angle_alpha   90.00
_cell.angle_beta   90.00
_cell.angle_gamma   90.00
#
_symmetry.space_group_name_H-M   'P 1'
#
loop_
_entity.id
_entity.type
_entity.pdbx_description
1 polymer ?
#
loop_
_entity_poly.entity_id
_entity_poly.type
_entity_poly.pdbx_seq_one_letter_code
_entity_poly.pdbx_strand_id
1 'polypeptide(L)'
;MVKKRWMAIVLMAVLIWNMAGTNLETRTAYAASKQTIWQKKFSQYRYNKSVNQLIFVKYKKKSKATVYMYQKRDHKWKRILKCKGYVGKKGIHKKREGDLKTPSGTFGFTGAFGIKKNPGAKMNYTRVNKYLYWCGDKKYYNRLIDVRKKKHRCRGEHLIDYKPHYYYGMFLNYNPKHKYKKGSAIFLHCKGKKPYTAGCIAVSRKNMKKIIKNAESGARICIYRK
;
A
#
# COMPACT_ATOMS: atom_id res chain seq x y z
N MET A 1 -37.25 50.33 30.19
CA MET A 1 -36.28 49.42 30.85
C MET A 1 -36.11 48.03 30.18
N VAL A 2 -36.92 47.66 29.18
CA VAL A 2 -36.94 46.29 28.59
C VAL A 2 -35.89 46.08 27.47
N LYS A 3 -35.56 47.10 26.66
CA LYS A 3 -34.62 47.00 25.53
C LYS A 3 -33.16 46.68 25.93
N LYS A 4 -32.67 47.20 27.06
CA LYS A 4 -31.30 46.93 27.55
C LYS A 4 -31.11 45.48 28.04
N ARG A 5 -32.14 44.86 28.62
CA ARG A 5 -32.07 43.46 29.09
C ARG A 5 -32.05 42.47 27.92
N TRP A 6 -32.76 42.76 26.83
CA TRP A 6 -32.76 41.91 25.63
C TRP A 6 -31.41 41.92 24.89
N MET A 7 -30.77 43.08 24.73
CA MET A 7 -29.45 43.16 24.09
C MET A 7 -28.37 42.40 24.87
N ALA A 8 -28.40 42.44 26.21
CA ALA A 8 -27.45 41.70 27.04
C ALA A 8 -27.59 40.18 26.92
N ILE A 9 -28.83 39.67 26.82
CA ILE A 9 -29.10 38.23 26.65
C ILE A 9 -28.63 37.74 25.27
N VAL A 10 -28.86 38.53 24.21
CA VAL A 10 -28.40 38.18 22.86
C VAL A 10 -26.87 38.18 22.77
N LEU A 11 -26.20 39.18 23.37
CA LEU A 11 -24.73 39.25 23.41
C LEU A 11 -24.12 38.06 24.17
N MET A 12 -24.69 37.68 25.33
CA MET A 12 -24.24 36.48 26.06
C MET A 12 -24.45 35.20 25.26
N ALA A 13 -25.59 35.05 24.57
CA ALA A 13 -25.85 33.86 23.76
C ALA A 13 -24.85 33.72 22.58
N VAL A 14 -24.52 34.83 21.91
CA VAL A 14 -23.52 34.85 20.83
C VAL A 14 -22.11 34.54 21.37
N LEU A 15 -21.75 35.08 22.53
CA LEU A 15 -20.47 34.77 23.20
C LEU A 15 -20.37 33.29 23.60
N ILE A 16 -21.43 32.72 24.18
CA ILE A 16 -21.49 31.30 24.56
C ILE A 16 -21.42 30.40 23.33
N TRP A 17 -22.10 30.75 22.23
CA TRP A 17 -22.04 30.01 20.97
C TRP A 17 -20.61 30.05 20.39
N ASN A 18 -19.99 31.23 20.31
CA ASN A 18 -18.61 31.36 19.80
C ASN A 18 -17.60 30.60 20.67
N MET A 19 -17.75 30.63 22.00
CA MET A 19 -16.91 29.87 22.93
C MET A 19 -17.12 28.34 22.82
N ALA A 20 -18.36 27.88 22.58
CA ALA A 20 -18.65 26.48 22.34
C ALA A 20 -18.10 25.99 20.99
N GLY A 21 -18.24 26.80 19.93
CA GLY A 21 -17.70 26.54 18.59
C GLY A 21 -16.18 26.43 18.60
N THR A 22 -15.51 27.43 19.18
CA THR A 22 -14.04 27.43 19.35
C THR A 22 -13.55 26.25 20.20
N ASN A 23 -14.23 25.89 21.29
CA ASN A 23 -13.86 24.71 22.09
C ASN A 23 -14.04 23.39 21.33
N LEU A 24 -15.07 23.27 20.50
CA LEU A 24 -15.29 22.10 19.66
C LEU A 24 -14.24 22.00 18.54
N GLU A 25 -13.91 23.13 17.89
CA GLU A 25 -12.85 23.22 16.87
C GLU A 25 -11.47 22.92 17.47
N THR A 26 -11.15 23.45 18.64
CA THR A 26 -9.88 23.17 19.33
C THR A 26 -9.78 21.71 19.76
N ARG A 27 -10.88 21.11 20.27
CA ARG A 27 -10.94 19.68 20.62
C ARG A 27 -10.85 18.77 19.40
N THR A 28 -11.48 19.12 18.29
CA THR A 28 -11.41 18.35 17.04
C THR A 28 -10.03 18.45 16.39
N ALA A 29 -9.39 19.63 16.41
CA ALA A 29 -8.00 19.82 15.99
C ALA A 29 -7.02 19.02 16.86
N TYR A 30 -7.20 19.03 18.19
CA TYR A 30 -6.40 18.23 19.12
C TYR A 30 -6.60 16.72 18.97
N ALA A 31 -7.84 16.27 18.73
CA ALA A 31 -8.13 14.86 18.43
C ALA A 31 -7.58 14.41 17.06
N ALA A 32 -7.58 15.30 16.06
CA ALA A 32 -6.98 15.05 14.75
C ALA A 32 -5.44 14.97 14.81
N SER A 33 -4.80 15.74 15.70
CA SER A 33 -3.34 15.74 15.87
C SER A 33 -2.80 14.43 16.47
N LYS A 34 -3.58 13.72 17.31
CA LYS A 34 -3.25 12.40 17.87
C LYS A 34 -3.50 11.19 16.96
N GLN A 35 -4.05 11.38 15.76
CA GLN A 35 -4.36 10.25 14.88
C GLN A 35 -3.10 9.56 14.35
N THR A 36 -3.05 8.24 14.50
CA THR A 36 -2.05 7.39 13.86
C THR A 36 -2.11 7.55 12.34
N ILE A 37 -0.99 7.31 11.64
CA ILE A 37 -0.96 7.32 10.17
C ILE A 37 -2.04 6.41 9.55
N TRP A 38 -2.40 5.32 10.24
CA TRP A 38 -3.43 4.38 9.82
C TRP A 38 -4.83 4.98 9.87
N GLN A 39 -5.16 5.70 10.94
CA GLN A 39 -6.43 6.44 11.06
C GLN A 39 -6.49 7.53 10.00
N LYS A 40 -5.40 8.29 9.81
CA LYS A 40 -5.31 9.29 8.74
C LYS A 40 -5.57 8.68 7.36
N LYS A 41 -5.04 7.48 7.06
CA LYS A 41 -5.33 6.78 5.79
C LYS A 41 -6.77 6.29 5.66
N PHE A 42 -7.39 5.82 6.74
CA PHE A 42 -8.81 5.50 6.71
C PHE A 42 -9.67 6.71 6.40
N SER A 43 -9.42 7.85 7.07
CA SER A 43 -10.12 9.11 6.84
C SER A 43 -9.88 9.64 5.42
N GLN A 44 -8.62 9.66 4.97
CA GLN A 44 -8.23 10.13 3.64
C GLN A 44 -9.00 9.43 2.52
N TYR A 45 -9.20 8.11 2.62
CA TYR A 45 -9.85 7.33 1.56
C TYR A 45 -11.33 7.01 1.83
N ARG A 46 -11.91 7.52 2.92
CA ARG A 46 -13.29 7.25 3.33
C ARG A 46 -14.30 7.58 2.23
N TYR A 47 -14.22 8.79 1.69
CA TYR A 47 -15.12 9.29 0.63
C TYR A 47 -14.52 9.22 -0.78
N ASN A 48 -13.27 8.78 -0.92
CA ASN A 48 -12.63 8.66 -2.23
C ASN A 48 -13.24 7.51 -3.05
N LYS A 49 -14.00 7.81 -4.10
CA LYS A 49 -14.70 6.80 -4.92
C LYS A 49 -13.76 5.84 -5.67
N SER A 50 -12.52 6.22 -5.97
CA SER A 50 -11.56 5.38 -6.70
C SER A 50 -10.75 4.42 -5.83
N VAL A 51 -10.91 4.46 -4.50
CA VAL A 51 -10.22 3.56 -3.56
C VAL A 51 -11.24 2.74 -2.78
N ASN A 52 -11.38 1.48 -3.16
CA ASN A 52 -12.25 0.48 -2.52
C ASN A 52 -11.54 -0.36 -1.45
N GLN A 53 -10.20 -0.42 -1.46
CA GLN A 53 -9.43 -1.33 -0.62
C GLN A 53 -8.12 -0.72 -0.11
N LEU A 54 -7.79 -1.05 1.13
CA LEU A 54 -6.53 -0.67 1.77
C LEU A 54 -5.80 -1.90 2.29
N ILE A 55 -4.58 -2.10 1.82
CA ILE A 55 -3.63 -3.07 2.36
C ILE A 55 -2.64 -2.31 3.23
N PHE A 56 -2.60 -2.59 4.54
CA PHE A 56 -1.64 -1.97 5.45
C PHE A 56 -0.49 -2.91 5.74
N VAL A 57 0.73 -2.45 5.48
CA VAL A 57 1.97 -3.11 5.89
C VAL A 57 2.51 -2.36 7.09
N LYS A 58 2.09 -2.77 8.29
CA LYS A 58 2.53 -2.17 9.55
C LYS A 58 3.91 -2.71 9.91
N TYR A 59 4.95 -1.96 9.57
CA TYR A 59 6.32 -2.31 9.90
C TYR A 59 6.53 -2.32 11.41
N LYS A 60 7.20 -3.36 11.92
CA LYS A 60 7.57 -3.49 13.33
C LYS A 60 9.04 -3.14 13.50
N LYS A 61 9.91 -4.15 13.43
CA LYS A 61 11.37 -4.05 13.60
C LYS A 61 12.07 -5.05 12.68
N LYS A 62 13.34 -4.77 12.36
CA LYS A 62 14.19 -5.58 11.44
C LYS A 62 13.50 -5.76 10.08
N SER A 63 13.03 -6.95 9.75
CA SER A 63 12.30 -7.25 8.52
C SER A 63 10.84 -7.64 8.77
N LYS A 64 10.33 -7.53 10.00
CA LYS A 64 9.00 -8.04 10.39
C LYS A 64 7.92 -6.96 10.23
N ALA A 65 6.76 -7.37 9.71
CA ALA A 65 5.56 -6.53 9.61
C ALA A 65 4.29 -7.33 9.96
N THR A 66 3.20 -6.64 10.26
CA THR A 66 1.85 -7.21 10.17
C THR A 66 1.16 -6.64 8.93
N VAL A 67 0.61 -7.51 8.10
CA VAL A 67 -0.16 -7.12 6.92
C VAL A 67 -1.65 -7.23 7.23
N TYR A 68 -2.40 -6.20 6.86
CA TYR A 68 -3.85 -6.17 6.92
C TYR A 68 -4.42 -5.88 5.55
N MET A 69 -5.61 -6.37 5.26
CA MET A 69 -6.41 -5.91 4.12
C MET A 69 -7.79 -5.52 4.62
N TYR A 70 -8.24 -4.34 4.20
CA TYR A 70 -9.54 -3.77 4.50
C TYR A 70 -10.31 -3.54 3.21
N GLN A 71 -11.59 -3.89 3.23
CA GLN A 71 -12.56 -3.60 2.18
C GLN A 71 -13.41 -2.40 2.62
N LYS A 72 -13.63 -1.45 1.71
CA LYS A 72 -14.59 -0.37 1.92
C LYS A 72 -16.00 -0.83 1.54
N ARG A 73 -16.98 -0.53 2.40
CA ARG A 73 -18.42 -0.67 2.17
C ARG A 73 -19.12 0.50 2.87
N ASP A 74 -19.92 1.28 2.16
CA ASP A 74 -20.70 2.40 2.72
C ASP A 74 -19.85 3.35 3.58
N HIS A 75 -18.70 3.75 3.03
CA HIS A 75 -17.70 4.60 3.71
C HIS A 75 -17.12 4.03 5.01
N LYS A 76 -17.36 2.75 5.32
CA LYS A 76 -16.81 2.02 6.46
C LYS A 76 -15.75 1.01 5.98
N TRP A 77 -14.74 0.78 6.81
CA TRP A 77 -13.62 -0.11 6.51
C TRP A 77 -13.76 -1.43 7.28
N LYS A 78 -14.05 -2.53 6.57
CA LYS A 78 -14.11 -3.88 7.14
C LYS A 78 -12.79 -4.61 6.94
N ARG A 79 -12.15 -5.08 8.02
CA ARG A 79 -10.96 -5.91 7.92
C ARG A 79 -11.32 -7.30 7.41
N ILE A 80 -10.70 -7.73 6.31
CA ILE A 80 -10.91 -9.05 5.70
C ILE A 80 -9.69 -9.98 5.81
N LEU A 81 -8.53 -9.43 6.18
CA LEU A 81 -7.29 -10.18 6.39
C LEU A 81 -6.40 -9.51 7.45
N LYS A 82 -5.74 -10.34 8.26
CA LYS A 82 -4.61 -10.01 9.14
C LYS A 82 -3.62 -11.16 9.09
N CYS A 83 -2.36 -10.89 8.78
CA CYS A 83 -1.33 -11.92 8.77
C CYS A 83 0.07 -11.38 9.09
N LYS A 84 1.00 -12.30 9.38
CA LYS A 84 2.44 -11.98 9.44
C LYS A 84 2.93 -11.65 8.04
N GLY A 85 3.77 -10.62 7.92
CA GLY A 85 4.46 -10.28 6.69
C GLY A 85 5.92 -9.91 6.93
N TYR A 86 6.68 -9.85 5.84
CA TYR A 86 8.09 -9.50 5.85
C TYR A 86 8.38 -8.42 4.81
N VAL A 87 9.30 -7.51 5.15
CA VAL A 87 9.79 -6.43 4.29
C VAL A 87 11.28 -6.62 4.02
N GLY A 88 11.92 -5.62 3.43
CA GLY A 88 13.36 -5.59 3.18
C GLY A 88 14.18 -5.98 4.41
N LYS A 89 15.31 -6.68 4.18
CA LYS A 89 16.25 -7.12 5.23
C LYS A 89 16.66 -5.97 6.16
N LYS A 90 16.82 -4.76 5.62
CA LYS A 90 17.21 -3.55 6.35
C LYS A 90 16.01 -2.65 6.71
N GLY A 91 14.79 -3.21 6.69
CA GLY A 91 13.55 -2.53 7.07
C GLY A 91 12.87 -1.78 5.94
N ILE A 92 12.32 -0.61 6.26
CA ILE A 92 11.62 0.28 5.31
C ILE A 92 12.42 1.57 5.06
N HIS A 93 11.85 2.55 4.34
CA HIS A 93 12.50 3.80 3.91
C HIS A 93 13.59 3.60 2.84
N LYS A 94 13.24 2.87 1.78
CA LYS A 94 14.07 2.77 0.58
C LYS A 94 14.44 4.14 -0.01
N LYS A 95 15.73 4.33 -0.31
CA LYS A 95 16.25 5.54 -0.98
C LYS A 95 16.89 5.22 -2.34
N ARG A 96 17.50 4.04 -2.50
CA ARG A 96 18.21 3.64 -3.73
C ARG A 96 18.14 2.15 -3.99
N GLU A 97 18.49 1.73 -5.20
CA GLU A 97 18.68 0.33 -5.55
C GLU A 97 19.74 -0.33 -4.65
N GLY A 98 19.57 -1.63 -4.36
CA GLY A 98 20.50 -2.40 -3.53
C GLY A 98 20.50 -2.10 -2.02
N ASP A 99 19.75 -1.10 -1.53
CA ASP A 99 19.74 -0.75 -0.10
C ASP A 99 19.02 -1.75 0.83
N LEU A 100 18.46 -2.83 0.27
CA LEU A 100 17.71 -3.89 0.97
C LEU A 100 16.55 -3.39 1.84
N LYS A 101 15.96 -2.25 1.48
CA LYS A 101 14.81 -1.64 2.17
C LYS A 101 13.57 -1.68 1.29
N THR A 102 12.40 -1.81 1.92
CA THR A 102 11.09 -1.59 1.28
C THR A 102 10.76 -0.09 1.27
N PRO A 103 10.19 0.47 0.20
CA PRO A 103 9.79 1.86 0.18
C PRO A 103 8.66 2.13 1.19
N SER A 104 8.73 3.28 1.86
CA SER A 104 7.65 3.77 2.70
C SER A 104 6.74 4.68 1.87
N GLY A 105 5.44 4.63 2.10
CA GLY A 105 4.47 5.42 1.34
C GLY A 105 3.17 4.69 1.05
N THR A 106 2.34 5.29 0.20
CA THR A 106 1.12 4.68 -0.32
C THR A 106 1.28 4.43 -1.81
N PHE A 107 1.07 3.20 -2.24
CA PHE A 107 1.21 2.76 -3.64
C PHE A 107 -0.09 2.12 -4.12
N GLY A 108 -0.30 2.06 -5.44
CA GLY A 108 -1.33 1.25 -6.07
C GLY A 108 -0.76 -0.06 -6.62
N PHE A 109 -1.65 -0.88 -7.17
CA PHE A 109 -1.30 -2.07 -7.91
C PHE A 109 -1.62 -1.90 -9.40
N THR A 110 -0.79 -2.45 -10.27
CA THR A 110 -1.03 -2.46 -11.73
C THR A 110 -1.54 -3.80 -12.24
N GLY A 111 -1.51 -4.84 -11.41
CA GLY A 111 -2.00 -6.17 -11.75
C GLY A 111 -1.48 -7.24 -10.81
N ALA A 112 -2.03 -8.44 -10.93
CA ALA A 112 -1.54 -9.65 -10.29
C ALA A 112 -0.67 -10.45 -11.27
N PHE A 113 0.18 -11.32 -10.74
CA PHE A 113 0.99 -12.23 -11.55
C PHE A 113 1.29 -13.52 -10.81
N GLY A 114 1.79 -14.51 -11.56
CA GLY A 114 2.47 -15.63 -10.94
C GLY A 114 2.82 -16.77 -11.87
N ILE A 115 3.70 -17.64 -11.39
CA ILE A 115 4.14 -18.86 -12.06
C ILE A 115 3.03 -19.90 -12.09
N LYS A 116 2.11 -19.88 -11.12
CA LYS A 116 0.98 -20.82 -11.02
C LYS A 116 -0.28 -20.26 -11.71
N LYS A 117 -1.29 -21.11 -11.93
CA LYS A 117 -2.59 -20.71 -12.52
C LYS A 117 -3.25 -19.61 -11.67
N ASN A 118 -3.97 -18.70 -12.33
CA ASN A 118 -4.71 -17.62 -11.69
C ASN A 118 -5.57 -18.18 -10.52
N PRO A 119 -5.39 -17.71 -9.28
CA PRO A 119 -6.15 -18.22 -8.14
C PRO A 119 -7.56 -17.61 -8.04
N GLY A 120 -8.07 -16.91 -9.05
CA GLY A 120 -9.32 -16.15 -9.01
C GLY A 120 -9.12 -14.66 -8.79
N ALA A 121 -8.08 -14.07 -9.40
CA ALA A 121 -7.79 -12.64 -9.37
C ALA A 121 -8.91 -11.84 -10.03
N LYS A 122 -9.30 -10.73 -9.41
CA LYS A 122 -10.24 -9.76 -10.00
C LYS A 122 -9.53 -8.71 -10.87
N MET A 123 -8.25 -8.45 -10.59
CA MET A 123 -7.37 -7.66 -11.47
C MET A 123 -6.78 -8.55 -12.56
N ASN A 124 -6.29 -7.93 -13.65
CA ASN A 124 -5.52 -8.61 -14.69
C ASN A 124 -4.42 -9.48 -14.08
N TYR A 125 -4.34 -10.74 -14.53
CA TYR A 125 -3.40 -11.74 -14.02
C TYR A 125 -2.40 -12.14 -15.10
N THR A 126 -1.15 -11.70 -14.95
CA THR A 126 -0.06 -12.09 -15.84
C THR A 126 0.46 -13.47 -15.45
N ARG A 127 0.24 -14.47 -16.32
CA ARG A 127 0.85 -15.78 -16.14
C ARG A 127 2.33 -15.71 -16.50
N VAL A 128 3.19 -15.90 -15.50
CA VAL A 128 4.64 -15.89 -15.68
C VAL A 128 5.07 -17.11 -16.50
N ASN A 129 5.88 -16.87 -17.53
CA ASN A 129 6.50 -17.86 -18.40
C ASN A 129 8.01 -17.55 -18.56
N LYS A 130 8.74 -18.40 -19.29
CA LYS A 130 10.20 -18.31 -19.48
C LYS A 130 10.70 -17.12 -20.31
N TYR A 131 9.80 -16.27 -20.77
CA TYR A 131 10.13 -15.11 -21.60
C TYR A 131 9.89 -13.78 -20.88
N LEU A 132 9.38 -13.81 -19.64
CA LEU A 132 9.04 -12.61 -18.88
C LEU A 132 10.15 -12.20 -17.91
N TYR A 133 10.60 -10.97 -18.07
CA TYR A 133 11.62 -10.35 -17.25
C TYR A 133 11.10 -9.05 -16.63
N TRP A 134 11.48 -8.78 -15.38
CA TRP A 134 11.45 -7.42 -14.87
C TRP A 134 12.81 -6.76 -15.10
N CYS A 135 12.86 -5.87 -16.08
CA CYS A 135 14.11 -5.34 -16.59
C CYS A 135 14.71 -4.28 -15.64
N GLY A 136 16.01 -4.40 -15.40
CA GLY A 136 16.86 -3.50 -14.64
C GLY A 136 17.85 -2.71 -15.50
N ASP A 137 17.81 -2.86 -16.83
CA ASP A 137 18.62 -2.03 -17.73
C ASP A 137 18.10 -0.60 -17.80
N LYS A 138 18.99 0.39 -17.92
CA LYS A 138 18.64 1.81 -17.96
C LYS A 138 17.52 2.14 -18.96
N LYS A 139 17.55 1.53 -20.15
CA LYS A 139 16.57 1.77 -21.23
C LYS A 139 15.14 1.30 -20.89
N TYR A 140 15.01 0.18 -20.19
CA TYR A 140 13.71 -0.43 -19.85
C TYR A 140 13.55 -0.60 -18.33
N TYR A 141 14.15 0.31 -17.56
CA TYR A 141 14.28 0.14 -16.13
C TYR A 141 12.92 0.05 -15.44
N ASN A 142 12.78 -0.93 -14.54
CA ASN A 142 11.57 -1.15 -13.76
C ASN A 142 10.32 -1.38 -14.65
N ARG A 143 10.47 -2.17 -15.73
CA ARG A 143 9.39 -2.55 -16.65
C ARG A 143 9.33 -4.06 -16.80
N LEU A 144 8.12 -4.58 -16.98
CA LEU A 144 7.90 -5.95 -17.43
C LEU A 144 8.18 -6.03 -18.94
N ILE A 145 9.05 -6.95 -19.35
CA ILE A 145 9.43 -7.18 -20.75
C ILE A 145 9.15 -8.64 -21.10
N ASP A 146 8.47 -8.85 -22.23
CA ASP A 146 8.40 -10.15 -22.92
C ASP A 146 9.43 -10.14 -24.04
N VAL A 147 10.49 -10.94 -23.90
CA VAL A 147 11.64 -10.92 -24.83
C VAL A 147 11.29 -11.44 -26.23
N ARG A 148 10.14 -12.11 -26.40
CA ARG A 148 9.63 -12.49 -27.73
C ARG A 148 9.07 -11.30 -28.50
N LYS A 149 8.46 -10.35 -27.78
CA LYS A 149 7.85 -9.14 -28.34
C LYS A 149 8.84 -7.99 -28.44
N LYS A 150 9.86 -7.99 -27.59
CA LYS A 150 10.90 -6.97 -27.56
C LYS A 150 12.26 -7.65 -27.59
N LYS A 151 12.94 -7.62 -28.74
CA LYS A 151 14.33 -8.09 -28.88
C LYS A 151 15.23 -7.27 -27.95
N HIS A 152 15.46 -7.77 -26.73
CA HIS A 152 16.28 -7.14 -25.70
C HIS A 152 16.74 -8.20 -24.70
N ARG A 153 18.05 -8.28 -24.45
CA ARG A 153 18.60 -9.14 -23.40
C ARG A 153 18.47 -8.42 -22.06
N CYS A 154 17.41 -8.75 -21.31
CA CYS A 154 17.13 -8.11 -20.03
C CYS A 154 18.15 -8.50 -18.96
N ARG A 155 18.85 -7.52 -18.39
CA ARG A 155 19.40 -7.64 -17.02
C ARG A 155 18.25 -7.37 -16.05
N GLY A 156 18.24 -8.04 -14.90
CA GLY A 156 17.17 -7.93 -13.91
C GLY A 156 16.58 -9.28 -13.54
N GLU A 157 15.30 -9.30 -13.15
CA GLU A 157 14.68 -10.52 -12.64
C GLU A 157 14.04 -11.33 -13.76
N HIS A 158 14.56 -12.53 -14.04
CA HIS A 158 13.86 -13.53 -14.83
C HIS A 158 12.74 -14.14 -13.98
N LEU A 159 11.50 -13.72 -14.19
CA LEU A 159 10.43 -13.92 -13.20
C LEU A 159 10.13 -15.39 -12.90
N ILE A 160 10.35 -16.30 -13.85
CA ILE A 160 10.09 -17.74 -13.70
C ILE A 160 11.04 -18.42 -12.70
N ASP A 161 12.22 -17.85 -12.46
CA ASP A 161 13.27 -18.45 -11.62
C ASP A 161 13.05 -18.20 -10.12
N TYR A 162 12.16 -17.26 -9.78
CA TYR A 162 11.91 -16.83 -8.40
C TYR A 162 10.90 -17.75 -7.69
N LYS A 163 11.25 -19.03 -7.55
CA LYS A 163 10.44 -20.02 -6.83
C LYS A 163 10.86 -20.08 -5.35
N PRO A 164 9.92 -20.16 -4.38
CA PRO A 164 8.46 -20.10 -4.51
C PRO A 164 7.90 -18.66 -4.51
N HIS A 165 8.77 -17.65 -4.44
CA HIS A 165 8.40 -16.25 -4.22
C HIS A 165 7.32 -15.75 -5.18
N TYR A 166 7.45 -16.06 -6.46
CA TYR A 166 6.55 -15.62 -7.54
C TYR A 166 5.54 -16.69 -7.96
N TYR A 167 5.26 -17.69 -7.11
CA TYR A 167 4.08 -18.54 -7.32
C TYR A 167 2.81 -17.70 -7.43
N TYR A 168 2.71 -16.63 -6.63
CA TYR A 168 1.68 -15.61 -6.70
C TYR A 168 2.28 -14.27 -6.23
N GLY A 169 1.91 -13.18 -6.90
CA GLY A 169 2.29 -11.83 -6.50
C GLY A 169 1.42 -10.75 -7.15
N MET A 170 1.69 -9.50 -6.78
CA MET A 170 1.08 -8.30 -7.35
C MET A 170 2.14 -7.24 -7.60
N PHE A 171 2.06 -6.59 -8.76
CA PHE A 171 2.94 -5.49 -9.15
C PHE A 171 2.50 -4.21 -8.43
N LEU A 172 3.42 -3.57 -7.70
CA LEU A 172 3.17 -2.22 -7.18
C LEU A 172 3.60 -1.19 -8.22
N ASN A 173 2.92 -0.04 -8.24
CA ASN A 173 3.32 1.12 -9.04
C ASN A 173 4.48 1.92 -8.41
N TYR A 174 5.43 1.25 -7.74
CA TYR A 174 6.61 1.90 -7.19
C TYR A 174 7.56 2.33 -8.32
N ASN A 175 8.15 3.52 -8.18
CA ASN A 175 9.03 4.14 -9.18
C ASN A 175 8.40 4.15 -10.60
N PRO A 176 7.19 4.76 -10.76
CA PRO A 176 6.43 4.69 -12.02
C PRO A 176 7.07 5.52 -13.14
N LYS A 177 7.92 6.50 -12.78
CA LYS A 177 8.72 7.28 -13.74
C LYS A 177 10.00 6.55 -14.18
N HIS A 178 10.18 5.29 -13.79
CA HIS A 178 11.33 4.47 -14.19
C HIS A 178 12.69 5.12 -13.90
N LYS A 179 12.80 5.88 -12.80
CA LYS A 179 14.07 6.58 -12.46
C LYS A 179 15.15 5.53 -12.19
N TYR A 180 16.17 5.50 -13.03
CA TYR A 180 17.27 4.53 -12.94
C TYR A 180 17.95 4.58 -11.57
N LYS A 181 18.35 3.42 -11.05
CA LYS A 181 18.98 3.23 -9.71
C LYS A 181 18.16 3.70 -8.49
N LYS A 182 16.92 4.18 -8.66
CA LYS A 182 16.01 4.47 -7.53
C LYS A 182 15.51 3.19 -6.85
N GLY A 183 15.51 2.07 -7.57
CA GLY A 183 14.97 0.78 -7.16
C GLY A 183 13.93 0.28 -8.16
N SER A 184 13.91 -1.04 -8.33
CA SER A 184 13.04 -1.77 -9.23
C SER A 184 12.44 -3.00 -8.54
N ALA A 185 11.51 -3.68 -9.22
CA ALA A 185 10.94 -4.96 -8.83
C ALA A 185 10.38 -5.02 -7.38
N ILE A 186 9.74 -3.94 -6.93
CA ILE A 186 9.09 -3.93 -5.61
C ILE A 186 7.68 -4.50 -5.73
N PHE A 187 7.49 -5.74 -5.28
CA PHE A 187 6.22 -6.46 -5.37
C PHE A 187 5.66 -6.88 -4.01
N LEU A 188 4.39 -7.27 -3.98
CA LEU A 188 3.80 -8.05 -2.90
C LEU A 188 3.70 -9.51 -3.36
N HIS A 189 4.39 -10.45 -2.70
CA HIS A 189 4.51 -11.82 -3.20
C HIS A 189 4.55 -12.90 -2.10
N CYS A 190 4.67 -14.17 -2.48
CA CYS A 190 4.79 -15.28 -1.54
C CYS A 190 6.14 -15.23 -0.78
N LYS A 191 6.11 -15.51 0.51
CA LYS A 191 7.31 -15.72 1.33
C LYS A 191 8.04 -17.00 0.88
N GLY A 192 9.36 -16.92 0.78
CA GLY A 192 10.26 -18.08 0.70
C GLY A 192 10.76 -18.55 2.07
N LYS A 193 11.88 -19.30 2.09
CA LYS A 193 12.45 -19.82 3.34
C LYS A 193 12.89 -18.69 4.29
N LYS A 194 13.61 -17.70 3.77
CA LYS A 194 14.16 -16.57 4.54
C LYS A 194 13.06 -15.65 5.10
N PRO A 195 13.21 -15.09 6.32
CA PRO A 195 12.23 -14.17 6.92
C PRO A 195 12.50 -12.70 6.56
N TYR A 196 12.84 -12.41 5.31
CA TYR A 196 13.06 -11.06 4.78
C TYR A 196 13.05 -11.06 3.25
N THR A 197 12.98 -9.86 2.65
CA THR A 197 13.11 -9.65 1.19
C THR A 197 14.30 -8.71 0.90
N ALA A 198 14.57 -8.45 -0.38
CA ALA A 198 15.50 -7.38 -0.81
C ALA A 198 14.82 -6.00 -0.95
N GLY A 199 13.50 -5.90 -0.73
CA GLY A 199 12.73 -4.67 -0.91
C GLY A 199 11.24 -4.91 -1.10
N CYS A 200 10.84 -6.09 -1.56
CA CYS A 200 9.45 -6.52 -1.67
C CYS A 200 8.74 -6.66 -0.31
N ILE A 201 7.45 -6.94 -0.38
CA ILE A 201 6.63 -7.36 0.76
C ILE A 201 6.29 -8.84 0.55
N ALA A 202 6.49 -9.66 1.57
CA ALA A 202 6.25 -11.10 1.50
C ALA A 202 5.24 -11.57 2.55
N VAL A 203 4.27 -12.39 2.14
CA VAL A 203 3.28 -13.05 3.00
C VAL A 203 3.19 -14.55 2.67
N SER A 204 2.58 -15.37 3.51
CA SER A 204 2.43 -16.81 3.18
C SER A 204 1.62 -17.01 1.89
N ARG A 205 1.86 -18.13 1.18
CA ARG A 205 1.16 -18.47 -0.07
C ARG A 205 -0.37 -18.47 0.09
N LYS A 206 -0.88 -19.01 1.20
CA LYS A 206 -2.32 -19.00 1.55
C LYS A 206 -2.87 -17.57 1.61
N ASN A 207 -2.15 -16.67 2.29
CA ASN A 207 -2.56 -15.28 2.41
C ASN A 207 -2.41 -14.52 1.09
N MET A 208 -1.37 -14.79 0.29
CA MET A 208 -1.20 -14.18 -1.02
C MET A 208 -2.36 -14.53 -1.98
N LYS A 209 -2.80 -15.79 -1.99
CA LYS A 209 -4.01 -16.19 -2.74
C LYS A 209 -5.24 -15.41 -2.27
N LYS A 210 -5.45 -15.30 -0.94
CA LYS A 210 -6.58 -14.54 -0.39
C LYS A 210 -6.51 -13.05 -0.77
N ILE A 211 -5.33 -12.44 -0.76
CA ILE A 211 -5.14 -11.05 -1.20
C ILE A 211 -5.51 -10.92 -2.68
N ILE A 212 -4.97 -11.75 -3.57
CA ILE A 212 -5.25 -11.67 -5.02
C ILE A 212 -6.73 -11.86 -5.33
N LYS A 213 -7.40 -12.83 -4.67
CA LYS A 213 -8.84 -13.07 -4.85
C LYS A 213 -9.72 -11.89 -4.47
N ASN A 214 -9.24 -11.05 -3.54
CA ASN A 214 -10.01 -9.92 -3.06
C ASN A 214 -9.59 -8.63 -3.75
N ALA A 215 -8.31 -8.46 -4.11
CA ALA A 215 -7.79 -7.21 -4.63
C ALA A 215 -8.45 -6.82 -5.96
N GLU A 216 -8.97 -5.60 -6.01
CA GLU A 216 -9.69 -5.01 -7.13
C GLU A 216 -8.92 -3.80 -7.67
N SER A 217 -9.36 -3.30 -8.83
CA SER A 217 -8.91 -1.98 -9.30
C SER A 217 -9.22 -0.92 -8.22
N GLY A 218 -8.27 -0.01 -7.97
CA GLY A 218 -8.37 0.98 -6.89
C GLY A 218 -7.76 0.57 -5.55
N ALA A 219 -7.35 -0.69 -5.37
CA ALA A 219 -6.65 -1.12 -4.17
C ALA A 219 -5.34 -0.34 -3.94
N ARG A 220 -5.12 0.14 -2.71
CA ARG A 220 -3.88 0.79 -2.31
C ARG A 220 -3.15 0.01 -1.23
N ILE A 221 -1.82 0.06 -1.25
CA ILE A 221 -0.96 -0.49 -0.20
C ILE A 221 -0.24 0.64 0.54
N CYS A 222 -0.41 0.70 1.85
CA CYS A 222 0.16 1.70 2.75
C CYS A 222 1.26 1.06 3.60
N ILE A 223 2.50 1.52 3.45
CA ILE A 223 3.69 0.96 4.08
C ILE A 223 4.29 2.01 5.01
N TYR A 224 4.12 1.82 6.32
CA TYR A 224 4.54 2.77 7.35
C TYR A 224 4.99 2.03 8.62
N ARG A 225 5.70 2.73 9.51
CA ARG A 225 5.96 2.24 10.88
C ARG A 225 4.63 2.06 11.62
N LYS A 226 4.58 1.06 12.50
CA LYS A 226 3.42 0.76 13.36
C LYS A 226 2.92 2.03 14.04
#